data_AF-A0A089NVQ4-F1
#
_entry.id   AF-A0A089NVQ4-F1
#
_cell.length_a   1.000
_cell.length_b   1.000
_cell.length_c   1.000
_cell.angle_alpha   90.00
_cell.angle_beta   90.00
_cell.angle_gamma   90.00
#
_symmetry.space_group_name_H-M   'P 1'
#
loop_
_entity.id
_entity.type
_entity.pdbx_description
1 polymer ?
#
loop_
_entity_poly.entity_id
_entity_poly.type
_entity_poly.pdbx_seq_one_letter_code
_entity_poly.pdbx_strand_id
1 'polypeptide(L)'
;MREERLKTTAGLRGSPALPLSAWRGRSGRRYVVGVHPAGGFDLDEMAQAVVIAVRRDNAGIAEMVSVASSSESPRDHLRRTWLDRVRRRGATEMHVHRLAENDVERVAIVEDLQVDTVEPAQV
;
A
#
# COMPACT_ATOMS: atom_id res chain seq x y z
N MET A 1 -7.67 -0.28 11.05
CA MET A 1 -6.94 0.61 10.11
C MET A 1 -7.93 1.20 9.15
N ARG A 2 -7.83 2.49 8.82
CA ARG A 2 -8.83 3.16 7.99
C ARG A 2 -8.14 4.07 6.97
N GLU A 3 -8.67 4.08 5.75
CA GLU A 3 -8.31 5.03 4.71
C GLU A 3 -9.06 6.36 4.92
N GLU A 4 -8.36 7.47 4.74
CA GLU A 4 -8.87 8.83 4.71
C GLU A 4 -8.51 9.46 3.37
N ARG A 5 -9.51 9.67 2.49
CA ARG A 5 -9.29 10.34 1.21
C ARG A 5 -8.90 11.80 1.44
N LEU A 6 -7.77 12.20 0.86
CA LEU A 6 -7.37 13.60 0.82
C LEU A 6 -8.14 14.28 -0.32
N LYS A 7 -8.94 15.29 0.01
CA LYS A 7 -9.56 16.15 -1.01
C LYS A 7 -8.46 17.07 -1.54
N THR A 8 -7.79 16.68 -2.61
CA THR A 8 -6.78 17.55 -3.26
C THR A 8 -7.50 18.73 -3.93
N THR A 9 -7.35 19.93 -3.39
CA THR A 9 -7.74 21.16 -4.07
C THR A 9 -6.70 21.48 -5.15
N ALA A 10 -7.14 21.44 -6.40
CA ALA A 10 -6.53 22.06 -7.58
C ALA A 10 -5.05 21.73 -7.92
N GLY A 11 -4.90 20.96 -9.01
CA GLY A 11 -3.86 21.10 -10.04
C GLY A 11 -2.47 21.60 -9.62
N LEU A 12 -1.59 20.67 -9.25
CA LEU A 12 -0.16 20.84 -9.48
C LEU A 12 0.07 20.81 -11.00
N ARG A 13 0.30 21.99 -11.60
CA ARG A 13 0.53 22.12 -13.04
C ARG A 13 1.72 21.25 -13.46
N GLY A 14 1.48 20.28 -14.35
CA GLY A 14 2.53 19.66 -15.17
C GLY A 14 2.67 18.14 -15.10
N SER A 15 2.15 17.48 -14.06
CA SER A 15 2.14 16.01 -13.94
C SER A 15 0.70 15.55 -13.70
N PRO A 16 0.25 14.40 -14.27
CA PRO A 16 -1.04 13.83 -13.89
C PRO A 16 -1.05 13.71 -12.37
N ALA A 17 -1.99 14.40 -11.71
CA ALA A 17 -2.08 14.40 -10.26
C ALA A 17 -2.40 12.98 -9.83
N LEU A 18 -1.39 12.22 -9.43
CA LEU A 18 -1.55 10.92 -8.78
C LEU A 18 -2.55 11.12 -7.63
N PRO A 19 -3.70 10.42 -7.62
CA PRO A 19 -4.65 10.56 -6.54
C PRO A 19 -3.95 10.25 -5.22
N LEU A 20 -4.09 11.14 -4.24
CA LEU A 20 -3.50 10.96 -2.92
C LEU A 20 -4.55 10.45 -1.94
N SER A 21 -4.15 9.55 -1.08
CA SER A 21 -4.94 9.08 0.05
C SER A 21 -4.08 9.01 1.30
N ALA A 22 -4.67 8.66 2.44
CA ALA A 22 -3.92 8.45 3.66
C ALA A 22 -4.45 7.23 4.43
N TRP A 23 -3.56 6.49 5.07
CA TRP A 23 -3.90 5.39 5.97
C TRP A 23 -3.58 5.77 7.40
N ARG A 24 -4.47 5.41 8.32
CA ARG A 24 -4.22 5.58 9.76
C ARG A 24 -3.70 4.28 10.38
N GLY A 25 -2.53 4.39 10.99
CA GLY A 25 -1.82 3.41 11.81
C GLY A 25 -2.59 2.96 13.06
N ARG A 26 -2.19 1.84 13.68
CA ARG A 26 -2.69 1.42 15.01
C ARG A 26 -2.21 2.40 16.07
N SER A 27 -1.03 2.97 15.86
CA SER A 27 -0.45 4.08 16.61
C SER A 27 -1.23 5.40 16.47
N GLY A 28 -2.19 5.49 15.53
CA GLY A 28 -2.90 6.72 15.21
C GLY A 28 -2.16 7.65 14.24
N ARG A 29 -0.90 7.34 13.88
CA ARG A 29 -0.12 8.05 12.86
C ARG A 29 -0.80 7.96 11.49
N ARG A 30 -0.63 9.00 10.67
CA ARG A 30 -1.20 9.08 9.33
C ARG A 30 -0.08 8.93 8.29
N TYR A 31 -0.26 8.02 7.35
CA TYR A 31 0.68 7.74 6.27
C TYR A 31 0.06 8.14 4.93
N VAL A 32 0.60 9.17 4.29
CA VAL A 32 0.13 9.65 2.97
C VAL A 32 0.64 8.72 1.87
N VAL A 33 -0.23 8.38 0.93
CA VAL A 33 0.03 7.43 -0.15
C VAL A 33 -0.39 7.98 -1.50
N GLY A 34 0.39 7.68 -2.55
CA GLY A 34 -0.07 7.78 -3.93
C GLY A 34 -0.89 6.54 -4.30
N VAL A 35 -1.96 6.71 -5.07
CA VAL A 35 -2.83 5.62 -5.52
C VAL A 35 -2.50 5.25 -6.96
N HIS A 36 -2.13 3.99 -7.17
CA HIS A 36 -1.77 3.42 -8.47
C HIS A 36 -2.77 2.31 -8.82
N PRO A 37 -3.23 2.19 -10.08
CA PRO A 37 -4.03 1.05 -10.50
C PRO A 37 -3.18 -0.23 -10.46
N ALA A 38 -3.75 -1.36 -9.99
CA ALA A 38 -3.00 -2.61 -9.84
C ALA A 38 -2.40 -3.17 -11.16
N GLY A 39 -3.00 -2.80 -12.30
CA GLY A 39 -2.52 -3.19 -13.63
C GLY A 39 -1.32 -2.38 -14.15
N GLY A 40 -1.06 -1.20 -13.59
CA GLY A 40 0.06 -0.33 -13.97
C GLY A 40 1.24 -0.38 -13.01
N PHE A 41 1.12 -1.08 -11.88
CA PHE A 41 2.13 -1.12 -10.84
C PHE A 41 3.14 -2.25 -11.05
N ASP A 42 4.43 -1.91 -11.06
CA ASP A 42 5.55 -2.83 -11.24
C ASP A 42 6.45 -2.97 -10.00
N LEU A 43 7.52 -3.77 -10.13
CA LEU A 43 8.46 -4.04 -9.03
C LEU A 43 9.37 -2.84 -8.73
N ASP A 44 9.70 -2.02 -9.72
CA ASP A 44 10.53 -0.83 -9.54
C ASP A 44 9.78 0.23 -8.73
N GLU A 45 8.45 0.33 -8.94
CA GLU A 45 7.59 1.19 -8.14
C GLU A 45 7.46 0.77 -6.67
N MET A 46 7.75 -0.50 -6.34
CA MET A 46 7.84 -1.01 -4.97
C MET A 46 9.15 -0.68 -4.27
N ALA A 47 10.21 -0.37 -5.04
CA ALA A 47 11.53 -0.16 -4.47
C ALA A 47 11.54 1.06 -3.53
N GLN A 48 12.13 0.86 -2.35
CA GLN A 48 12.25 1.86 -1.28
C GLN A 48 10.90 2.42 -0.79
N ALA A 49 9.81 1.65 -0.94
CA ALA A 49 8.47 2.08 -0.57
C ALA A 49 7.81 1.12 0.42
N VAL A 50 6.81 1.62 1.13
CA VAL A 50 5.77 0.80 1.75
C VAL A 50 4.58 0.76 0.80
N VAL A 51 4.13 -0.44 0.45
CA VAL A 51 3.08 -0.68 -0.53
C VAL A 51 1.93 -1.38 0.16
N ILE A 52 0.74 -0.79 0.02
CA ILE A 52 -0.51 -1.30 0.56
C ILE A 52 -1.34 -1.75 -0.62
N ALA A 53 -1.60 -3.05 -0.73
CA ALA A 53 -2.53 -3.59 -1.72
C ALA A 53 -3.96 -3.36 -1.22
N VAL A 54 -4.80 -2.77 -2.06
CA VAL A 54 -6.14 -2.30 -1.70
C VAL A 54 -7.16 -2.84 -2.68
N ARG A 55 -8.31 -3.25 -2.15
CA ARG A 55 -9.53 -3.45 -2.95
C ARG A 55 -10.60 -2.46 -2.50
N ARG A 56 -11.54 -2.16 -3.37
CA ARG A 56 -12.72 -1.36 -3.02
C ARG A 56 -13.91 -2.29 -2.82
N ASP A 57 -14.65 -2.10 -1.74
CA ASP A 57 -15.94 -2.80 -1.55
C ASP A 57 -17.02 -2.22 -2.49
N ASN A 58 -18.24 -2.76 -2.42
CA ASN A 58 -19.35 -2.30 -3.26
C ASN A 58 -19.79 -0.85 -2.95
N ALA A 59 -19.37 -0.28 -1.81
CA ALA A 59 -19.61 1.12 -1.45
C ALA A 59 -18.43 2.04 -1.86
N GLY A 60 -17.38 1.50 -2.47
CA GLY A 60 -16.17 2.24 -2.86
C GLY A 60 -15.22 2.54 -1.69
N ILE A 61 -15.40 1.88 -0.55
CA ILE A 61 -14.53 2.02 0.62
C ILE A 61 -13.27 1.16 0.40
N ALA A 62 -12.09 1.72 0.68
CA ALA A 62 -10.85 0.95 0.61
C ALA A 62 -10.75 -0.07 1.74
N GLU A 63 -10.52 -1.31 1.34
CA GLU A 63 -10.12 -2.40 2.22
C GLU A 63 -8.67 -2.78 1.94
N MET A 64 -7.85 -2.80 2.98
CA MET A 64 -6.47 -3.28 2.90
C MET A 64 -6.47 -4.79 2.73
N VAL A 65 -5.86 -5.27 1.64
CA VAL A 65 -5.66 -6.70 1.36
C VAL A 65 -4.36 -7.19 1.97
N SER A 66 -3.29 -6.39 1.86
CA SER A 66 -1.98 -6.70 2.40
C SER A 66 -1.12 -5.43 2.41
N VAL A 67 -0.09 -5.41 3.26
CA VAL A 67 0.93 -4.36 3.29
C VAL A 67 2.31 -5.02 3.31
N ALA A 68 3.25 -4.46 2.55
CA ALA A 68 4.63 -4.91 2.49
C ALA A 68 5.56 -3.72 2.26
N SER A 69 6.85 -3.90 2.59
CA SER A 69 7.91 -2.98 2.22
C SER A 69 8.99 -3.71 1.44
N SER A 70 9.76 -2.95 0.65
CA SER A 70 11.03 -3.43 0.13
C SER A 70 12.07 -3.42 1.25
N SER A 71 12.05 -4.38 2.18
CA SER A 71 13.28 -4.56 2.98
C SER A 71 14.44 -4.87 2.02
N GLU A 72 15.68 -4.56 2.44
CA GLU A 72 16.96 -4.79 1.73
C GLU A 72 17.20 -6.23 1.21
N SER A 73 16.24 -7.14 1.36
CA SER A 73 16.32 -8.51 0.87
C SER A 73 16.30 -8.58 -0.67
N PRO A 74 17.30 -9.21 -1.32
CA PRO A 74 17.43 -9.31 -2.79
C PRO A 74 16.38 -10.13 -3.53
N ARG A 75 15.29 -10.56 -2.87
CA ARG A 75 14.40 -11.56 -3.44
C ARG A 75 13.25 -10.89 -4.19
N ASP A 76 13.52 -10.39 -5.38
CA ASP A 76 12.49 -9.99 -6.36
C ASP A 76 11.45 -11.09 -6.57
N HIS A 77 11.86 -12.35 -6.41
CA HIS A 77 10.95 -13.49 -6.41
C HIS A 77 9.89 -13.42 -5.29
N LEU A 78 10.25 -13.00 -4.07
CA LEU A 78 9.29 -12.81 -2.97
C LEU A 78 8.34 -11.64 -3.27
N ARG A 79 8.85 -10.54 -3.84
CA ARG A 79 8.05 -9.38 -4.26
C ARG A 79 7.04 -9.76 -5.35
N ARG A 80 7.49 -10.51 -6.35
CA ARG A 80 6.64 -11.05 -7.43
C ARG A 80 5.58 -12.01 -6.88
N THR A 81 5.98 -12.91 -5.99
CA THR A 81 5.04 -13.83 -5.31
C THR A 81 4.00 -13.07 -4.49
N TRP A 82 4.39 -11.99 -3.81
CA TRP A 82 3.48 -11.11 -3.09
C TRP A 82 2.52 -10.41 -4.04
N LEU A 83 3.01 -9.81 -5.13
CA LEU A 83 2.19 -9.16 -6.16
C LEU A 83 1.14 -10.13 -6.75
N ASP A 84 1.56 -11.33 -7.12
CA ASP A 84 0.68 -12.36 -7.65
C ASP A 84 -0.36 -12.82 -6.61
N ARG A 85 0.01 -12.85 -5.32
CA ARG A 85 -0.90 -13.18 -4.23
C ARG A 85 -1.95 -12.09 -4.02
N VAL A 86 -1.56 -10.82 -3.96
CA VAL A 86 -2.50 -9.72 -3.72
C VAL A 86 -3.44 -9.49 -4.90
N ARG A 87 -2.95 -9.68 -6.14
CA ARG A 87 -3.78 -9.68 -7.35
C ARG A 87 -4.84 -10.78 -7.30
N ARG A 88 -4.46 -12.01 -6.93
CA ARG A 88 -5.42 -13.12 -6.74
C ARG A 88 -6.43 -12.88 -5.61
N ARG A 89 -6.06 -12.11 -4.60
CA ARG A 89 -6.96 -11.67 -3.50
C ARG A 89 -7.86 -10.49 -3.89
N GLY A 90 -7.80 -10.04 -5.15
CA GLY A 90 -8.69 -9.01 -5.69
C GLY A 90 -8.23 -7.58 -5.44
N ALA A 91 -6.94 -7.34 -5.17
CA ALA A 91 -6.41 -5.98 -5.09
C ALA A 91 -6.60 -5.26 -6.44
N THR A 92 -7.29 -4.13 -6.41
CA THR A 92 -7.57 -3.28 -7.57
C THR A 92 -6.66 -2.06 -7.62
N GLU A 93 -6.09 -1.68 -6.47
CA GLU A 93 -5.27 -0.49 -6.29
C GLU A 93 -4.02 -0.82 -5.45
N MET A 94 -2.94 -0.07 -5.69
CA MET A 94 -1.72 -0.08 -4.89
C MET A 94 -1.51 1.31 -4.30
N HIS A 95 -1.49 1.39 -2.98
CA HIS A 95 -1.31 2.63 -2.24
C HIS A 95 0.14 2.68 -1.75
N VAL A 96 0.92 3.63 -2.27
CA VAL A 96 2.38 3.65 -2.14
C VAL A 96 2.81 4.80 -1.25
N HIS A 97 3.49 4.49 -0.15
CA HIS A 97 4.10 5.45 0.76
C HIS A 97 5.62 5.48 0.54
N ARG A 98 6.14 6.66 0.16
CA ARG A 98 7.56 6.88 -0.15
C ARG A 98 8.26 7.89 0.78
N LEU A 99 7.61 8.30 1.87
CA LEU A 99 8.15 9.31 2.79
C LEU A 99 9.00 8.72 3.92
N ALA A 100 9.14 7.40 3.98
CA ALA A 100 10.00 6.73 4.95
C ALA A 100 11.46 6.86 4.51
N GLU A 101 12.32 7.38 5.40
CA GLU A 101 13.71 7.72 5.08
C GLU A 101 14.60 6.47 5.00
N ASN A 102 14.29 5.44 5.78
CA ASN A 102 15.13 4.26 5.95
C ASN A 102 14.31 2.97 6.11
N ASP A 103 14.98 1.81 6.05
CA ASP A 103 14.33 0.51 6.18
C ASP A 103 13.69 0.28 7.55
N VAL A 104 14.29 0.80 8.61
CA VAL A 104 13.75 0.68 9.98
C VAL A 104 12.39 1.37 10.06
N GLU A 105 12.27 2.57 9.48
CA GLU A 105 10.99 3.26 9.37
C GLU A 105 10.00 2.51 8.50
N ARG A 106 10.43 1.97 7.35
CA ARG A 106 9.54 1.17 6.50
C ARG A 106 8.99 -0.05 7.25
N VAL A 107 9.83 -0.76 8.01
CA VAL A 107 9.41 -1.90 8.83
C VAL A 107 8.43 -1.44 9.91
N ALA A 108 8.74 -0.38 10.64
CA ALA A 108 7.85 0.16 11.68
C ALA A 108 6.49 0.60 11.10
N ILE A 109 6.47 1.18 9.91
CA ILE A 109 5.22 1.55 9.22
C ILE A 109 4.44 0.31 8.80
N VAL A 110 5.09 -0.72 8.25
CA VAL A 110 4.43 -2.00 7.90
C VAL A 110 3.84 -2.62 9.15
N GLU A 111 4.59 -2.73 10.25
CA GLU A 111 4.10 -3.27 11.52
C GLU A 111 2.93 -2.46 12.05
N ASP A 112 3.02 -1.13 12.02
CA ASP A 112 1.92 -0.26 12.45
C ASP A 112 0.68 -0.46 11.58
N LEU A 113 0.87 -0.63 10.26
CA LEU A 113 -0.19 -0.80 9.25
C LEU A 113 -0.80 -2.20 9.16
N GLN A 114 -0.06 -3.23 9.57
CA GLN A 114 -0.53 -4.60 9.53
C GLN A 114 -1.81 -4.73 10.36
N VAL A 115 -2.85 -5.20 9.67
CA VAL A 115 -4.02 -5.77 10.33
C VAL A 115 -3.59 -7.17 10.73
N ASP A 116 -3.92 -7.61 11.95
CA ASP A 116 -3.82 -9.03 12.32
C ASP A 116 -4.77 -9.82 11.41
N THR A 117 -4.30 -10.14 10.21
CA THR A 117 -4.97 -11.07 9.32
C THR A 117 -4.80 -12.42 9.99
N VAL A 118 -5.81 -12.83 10.76
CA VAL A 118 -6.01 -14.23 11.11
C VAL A 118 -6.04 -14.97 9.77
N GLU A 119 -4.95 -15.68 9.43
CA GLU A 119 -5.02 -16.64 8.34
C GLU A 119 -6.14 -17.61 8.70
N PRO A 120 -7.15 -17.83 7.83
CA PRO A 120 -8.08 -18.91 8.08
C PRO A 120 -7.26 -20.18 8.18
N ALA A 121 -7.32 -20.82 9.35
CA ALA A 121 -6.71 -22.11 9.61
C ALA A 121 -6.96 -23.00 8.40
N GLN A 122 -5.88 -23.38 7.70
CA GLN A 122 -5.94 -24.39 6.68
C GLN A 122 -6.35 -25.68 7.40
N VAL A 123 -7.64 -26.03 7.28
CA VAL A 123 -8.21 -27.32 7.68
C VAL A 123 -8.06 -28.33 6.55
#